data_AF-A0A1L7IA67-F1
#
_entry.id   AF-A0A1L7IA67-F1
#
_cell.length_a   1.000
_cell.length_b   1.000
_cell.length_c   1.000
_cell.angle_alpha   90.00
_cell.angle_beta   90.00
_cell.angle_gamma   90.00
#
_symmetry.space_group_name_H-M   'P 1'
#
loop_
_entity.id
_entity.type
_entity.pdbx_description
1 polymer ?
#
loop_
_entity_poly.entity_id
_entity_poly.type
_entity_poly.pdbx_seq_one_letter_code
_entity_poly.pdbx_strand_id
1 'polypeptide(L)'
;MNAIIKRAIVGGVVSTIVMGTGTFILGKLSGYKARELLVDSMSGINMLCNTVILGAVTILALMLTLLSISRASKTSLTKRHYKDVLIIAKSDTVLIVVAVITFLMLNLPISESQQVDPSWYQIIYYSSLGMASILGGGLIAVVMMLYGTIANVILIVGLGVTDHPILSKEDEEEAEKRKEQE
;
A
#
# COMPACT_ATOMS: atom_id res chain seq x y z
N MET A 1 -0.41 -5.51 17.57
CA MET A 1 -0.64 -5.00 16.19
C MET A 1 -2.06 -4.48 16.13
N ASN A 2 -2.24 -3.19 15.82
CA ASN A 2 -3.53 -2.52 15.91
C ASN A 2 -4.57 -3.17 14.98
N ALA A 3 -5.83 -3.22 15.41
CA ALA A 3 -6.93 -3.80 14.63
C ALA A 3 -7.01 -3.17 13.23
N ILE A 4 -6.69 -1.88 13.13
CA ILE A 4 -6.56 -1.10 11.89
C ILE A 4 -5.51 -1.72 10.96
N ILE A 5 -4.28 -1.89 11.45
CA ILE A 5 -3.15 -2.44 10.68
C ILE A 5 -3.47 -3.88 10.26
N LYS A 6 -4.07 -4.68 11.14
CA LYS A 6 -4.45 -6.07 10.84
C LYS A 6 -5.50 -6.13 9.73
N ARG A 7 -6.54 -5.28 9.78
CA ARG A 7 -7.57 -5.19 8.74
C ARG A 7 -7.01 -4.70 7.41
N ALA A 8 -6.09 -3.73 7.46
CA ALA A 8 -5.45 -3.20 6.27
C ALA A 8 -4.55 -4.23 5.56
N ILE A 9 -3.76 -4.99 6.33
CA ILE A 9 -2.95 -6.09 5.78
C ILE A 9 -3.86 -7.17 5.16
N VAL A 10 -4.95 -7.55 5.84
CA VAL A 10 -5.92 -8.50 5.28
C VAL A 10 -6.53 -7.97 3.98
N GLY A 11 -6.92 -6.70 3.94
CA GLY A 11 -7.42 -6.04 2.73
C GLY A 11 -6.43 -6.12 1.58
N GLY A 12 -5.16 -5.76 1.81
CA GLY A 12 -4.11 -5.85 0.80
C GLY A 12 -3.84 -7.28 0.32
N VAL A 13 -3.78 -8.24 1.25
CA VAL A 13 -3.58 -9.67 0.90
C VAL A 13 -4.75 -10.18 0.06
N VAL A 14 -5.99 -9.87 0.44
CA VAL A 14 -7.18 -10.25 -0.35
C VAL A 14 -7.11 -9.62 -1.74
N SER A 15 -6.77 -8.33 -1.85
CA SER A 15 -6.64 -7.67 -3.14
C SER A 15 -5.53 -8.28 -4.02
N THR A 16 -4.37 -8.59 -3.45
CA THR A 16 -3.29 -9.27 -4.18
C THR A 16 -3.72 -10.66 -4.64
N ILE A 17 -4.45 -11.42 -3.82
CA ILE A 17 -4.97 -12.73 -4.22
C ILE A 17 -5.98 -12.56 -5.35
N VAL A 18 -6.93 -11.64 -5.25
CA VAL A 18 -7.94 -11.41 -6.30
C VAL A 18 -7.26 -11.00 -7.61
N MET A 19 -6.35 -10.03 -7.60
CA MET A 19 -5.59 -9.61 -8.78
C MET A 19 -4.73 -10.75 -9.35
N GLY A 20 -4.06 -11.50 -8.47
CA GLY A 20 -3.24 -12.66 -8.82
C GLY A 20 -4.05 -13.80 -9.42
N THR A 21 -5.26 -14.09 -8.93
CA THR A 21 -6.12 -15.13 -9.51
C THR A 21 -6.60 -14.78 -10.91
N GLY A 22 -6.78 -13.49 -11.23
CA GLY A 22 -7.04 -13.05 -12.59
C GLY A 22 -5.99 -13.56 -13.58
N THR A 23 -4.72 -13.61 -13.16
CA THR A 23 -3.60 -14.09 -13.99
C THR A 23 -3.67 -15.60 -14.29
N PHE A 24 -4.19 -16.40 -13.35
CA PHE A 24 -4.31 -17.85 -13.51
C PHE A 24 -5.49 -18.24 -14.42
N ILE A 25 -6.52 -17.41 -14.49
CA ILE A 25 -7.71 -17.66 -15.33
C ILE A 25 -7.36 -17.57 -16.84
N LEU A 26 -6.35 -16.78 -17.22
CA LEU A 26 -5.92 -16.66 -18.62
C LEU A 26 -5.25 -17.93 -19.20
N GLY A 27 -4.92 -18.94 -18.37
CA GLY A 27 -4.31 -20.20 -18.82
C GLY A 27 -2.83 -20.07 -19.23
N LYS A 28 -2.23 -21.16 -19.72
CA LYS A 28 -0.83 -21.19 -20.21
C LYS A 28 -0.76 -20.60 -21.62
N LEU A 29 -0.07 -19.48 -21.76
CA LEU A 29 0.17 -18.83 -23.05
C LEU A 29 1.45 -19.36 -23.71
N SER A 30 1.47 -19.50 -25.04
CA SER A 30 2.73 -19.80 -25.75
C SER A 30 3.67 -18.61 -25.66
N GLY A 31 4.99 -18.83 -25.73
CA GLY A 31 6.00 -17.76 -25.60
C GLY A 31 5.81 -16.60 -26.58
N TYR A 32 5.30 -16.86 -27.78
CA TYR A 32 5.01 -15.81 -28.78
C TYR A 32 3.81 -14.95 -28.37
N LYS A 33 2.73 -15.57 -27.90
CA LYS A 33 1.52 -14.87 -27.44
C LYS A 33 1.76 -14.15 -26.11
N ALA A 34 2.64 -14.69 -25.27
CA ALA A 34 3.11 -14.03 -24.06
C ALA A 34 3.89 -12.74 -24.38
N ARG A 35 4.74 -12.75 -25.43
CA ARG A 35 5.45 -11.54 -25.88
C ARG A 35 4.50 -10.45 -26.36
N GLU A 36 3.52 -10.79 -27.19
CA GLU A 36 2.50 -9.84 -27.68
C GLU A 36 1.71 -9.23 -26.51
N LEU A 37 1.17 -10.07 -25.62
CA LEU A 37 0.44 -9.62 -24.43
C LEU A 37 1.31 -8.82 -23.46
N LEU A 38 2.61 -9.12 -23.35
CA LEU A 38 3.55 -8.38 -22.51
C LEU A 38 3.74 -6.96 -23.06
N VAL A 39 3.93 -6.81 -24.37
CA VAL A 39 4.07 -5.50 -25.01
C VAL A 39 2.81 -4.67 -24.83
N ASP A 40 1.62 -5.27 -25.01
CA ASP A 40 0.35 -4.58 -24.79
C ASP A 40 0.11 -4.21 -23.32
N SER A 41 0.55 -5.07 -22.39
CA SER A 41 0.36 -4.87 -20.95
C SER A 41 1.40 -3.93 -20.33
N MET A 42 2.56 -3.74 -20.96
CA MET A 42 3.65 -2.90 -20.44
C MET A 42 3.19 -1.48 -20.13
N SER A 43 2.38 -0.89 -21.01
CA SER A 43 1.80 0.45 -20.78
C SER A 43 0.93 0.49 -19.52
N GLY A 44 0.07 -0.52 -19.33
CA GLY A 44 -0.79 -0.63 -18.15
C GLY A 44 0.00 -0.85 -16.86
N ILE A 45 1.00 -1.73 -16.86
CA ILE A 45 1.83 -1.99 -15.67
C ILE A 45 2.71 -0.78 -15.35
N ASN A 46 3.24 -0.09 -16.35
CA ASN A 46 3.98 1.17 -16.16
C ASN A 46 3.10 2.25 -15.54
N MET A 47 1.87 2.41 -16.03
CA MET A 47 0.91 3.35 -15.46
C MET A 47 0.58 3.00 -14.01
N LEU A 48 0.40 1.71 -13.70
CA LEU A 48 0.20 1.24 -12.33
C LEU A 48 1.40 1.58 -11.43
N CYS A 49 2.63 1.28 -11.86
CA CYS A 49 3.85 1.60 -11.09
C CYS A 49 3.96 3.10 -10.82
N ASN A 50 3.76 3.93 -11.84
CA ASN A 50 3.80 5.39 -11.68
C ASN A 50 2.70 5.89 -10.73
N THR A 51 1.51 5.30 -10.80
CA THR A 51 0.39 5.63 -9.89
C THR A 51 0.71 5.23 -8.45
N VAL A 52 1.29 4.05 -8.24
CA VAL A 52 1.71 3.57 -6.91
C VAL A 52 2.79 4.49 -6.33
N ILE A 53 3.81 4.85 -7.12
CA ILE A 53 4.88 5.76 -6.68
C ILE A 53 4.32 7.12 -6.29
N LEU A 54 3.50 7.73 -7.16
CA LEU A 54 2.90 9.04 -6.89
C LEU A 54 1.98 8.99 -5.66
N GLY A 55 1.11 7.99 -5.60
CA GLY A 55 0.21 7.77 -4.47
C GLY A 55 0.98 7.65 -3.15
N ALA A 56 1.98 6.78 -3.11
CA ALA A 56 2.81 6.56 -1.93
C ALA A 56 3.52 7.84 -1.45
N VAL A 57 4.17 8.57 -2.36
CA VAL A 57 4.79 9.87 -2.05
C VAL A 57 3.78 10.86 -1.47
N THR A 58 2.56 10.93 -2.01
CA THR A 58 1.52 11.80 -1.44
C THR A 58 1.05 11.34 -0.06
N ILE A 59 0.98 10.03 0.21
CA ILE A 59 0.65 9.48 1.53
C ILE A 59 1.71 9.91 2.56
N LEU A 60 3.00 9.81 2.23
CA LEU A 60 4.07 10.30 3.11
C LEU A 60 3.96 11.80 3.40
N ALA A 61 3.67 12.59 2.36
CA ALA A 61 3.47 14.03 2.52
C ALA A 61 2.29 14.32 3.47
N LEU A 62 1.14 13.68 3.27
CA LEU A 62 -0.04 13.82 4.12
C LEU A 62 0.24 13.40 5.57
N MET A 63 1.01 12.33 5.78
CA MET A 63 1.43 11.91 7.11
C MET A 63 2.31 12.95 7.80
N LEU A 64 3.26 13.55 7.07
CA LEU A 64 4.09 14.62 7.61
C LEU A 64 3.24 15.86 7.97
N THR A 65 2.27 16.22 7.13
CA THR A 65 1.31 17.31 7.40
C THR A 65 0.49 17.03 8.66
N LEU A 66 -0.02 15.81 8.82
CA LEU A 66 -0.79 15.41 10.02
C LEU A 66 0.06 15.55 11.29
N LEU A 67 1.32 15.09 11.25
CA LEU A 67 2.25 15.23 12.37
C LEU A 67 2.57 16.70 12.71
N SER A 68 2.73 17.53 11.68
CA SER A 68 2.99 18.96 11.83
C SER A 68 1.82 19.68 12.53
N ILE A 69 0.59 19.43 12.07
CA ILE A 69 -0.63 20.01 12.66
C ILE A 69 -0.81 19.53 14.11
N SER A 70 -0.59 18.24 14.38
CA SER A 70 -0.73 17.71 15.74
C SER A 70 0.19 18.35 16.76
N ARG A 71 1.44 18.66 16.39
CA ARG A 71 2.37 19.31 17.33
C ARG A 71 1.93 20.73 17.66
N ALA A 72 1.22 21.40 16.75
CA ALA A 72 0.70 22.74 16.95
C ALA A 72 -0.57 22.77 17.82
N SER A 73 -1.35 21.69 17.84
CA SER A 73 -2.54 21.57 18.70
C SER A 73 -2.17 21.20 20.14
N LYS A 74 -2.77 21.88 21.14
CA LYS A 74 -2.65 21.53 22.57
C LYS A 74 -3.11 20.11 22.90
N THR A 75 -3.97 19.54 22.06
CA THR A 75 -4.42 18.14 22.15
C THR A 75 -3.36 17.25 21.51
N SER A 76 -2.46 16.69 22.33
CA SER A 76 -1.36 15.87 21.84
C SER A 76 -1.89 14.58 21.19
N LEU A 77 -1.38 14.23 20.00
CA LEU A 77 -1.49 12.86 19.50
C LEU A 77 -0.83 11.93 20.51
N THR A 78 -1.51 10.85 20.85
CA THR A 78 -0.99 9.83 21.77
C THR A 78 0.22 9.13 21.15
N LYS A 79 1.06 8.51 22.00
CA LYS A 79 2.25 7.77 21.53
C LYS A 79 1.89 6.68 20.51
N ARG A 80 0.65 6.20 20.55
CA ARG A 80 0.07 5.20 19.65
C ARG A 80 -0.11 5.72 18.23
N HIS A 81 -0.67 6.91 18.04
CA HIS A 81 -0.81 7.50 16.70
C HIS A 81 0.54 7.76 16.03
N TYR A 82 1.56 8.17 16.79
CA TYR A 82 2.92 8.30 16.26
C TYR A 82 3.50 6.97 15.78
N LYS A 83 3.22 5.86 16.50
CA LYS A 83 3.63 4.51 16.07
C LYS A 83 2.89 4.07 14.81
N ASP A 84 1.59 4.34 14.70
CA ASP A 84 0.80 4.01 13.52
C ASP A 84 1.32 4.75 12.28
N VAL A 85 1.56 6.06 12.40
CA VAL A 85 2.17 6.87 11.33
C VAL A 85 3.55 6.33 10.94
N LEU A 86 4.38 5.92 11.91
CA LEU A 86 5.70 5.33 11.61
C LEU A 86 5.58 4.00 10.85
N ILE A 87 4.60 3.17 11.19
CA ILE A 87 4.35 1.89 10.49
C ILE A 87 3.90 2.15 9.05
N ILE A 88 3.00 3.12 8.84
CA ILE A 88 2.56 3.55 7.51
C ILE A 88 3.77 4.03 6.71
N ALA A 89 4.56 4.95 7.25
CA ALA A 89 5.70 5.53 6.55
C ALA A 89 6.75 4.48 6.14
N LYS A 90 7.02 3.50 7.02
CA LYS A 90 7.92 2.37 6.69
C LYS A 90 7.35 1.50 5.57
N SER A 91 6.07 1.13 5.67
CA SER A 91 5.39 0.29 4.69
C SER A 91 5.34 0.96 3.32
N ASP A 92 5.07 2.27 3.31
CA ASP A 92 5.00 3.09 2.11
C ASP A 92 6.37 3.27 1.44
N THR A 93 7.42 3.51 2.24
CA THR A 93 8.80 3.56 1.72
C THR A 93 9.20 2.26 1.05
N VAL A 94 8.87 1.11 1.65
CA VAL A 94 9.11 -0.20 1.05
C VAL A 94 8.33 -0.35 -0.26
N LEU A 95 7.06 0.06 -0.28
CA LEU A 95 6.23 0.02 -1.49
C LEU A 95 6.81 0.85 -2.63
N ILE A 96 7.30 2.07 -2.34
CA ILE A 96 7.97 2.94 -3.33
C ILE A 96 9.21 2.25 -3.90
N VAL A 97 10.10 1.73 -3.06
CA VAL A 97 11.33 1.07 -3.51
C VAL A 97 11.00 -0.11 -4.42
N VAL A 98 10.04 -0.94 -4.02
CA VAL A 98 9.59 -2.10 -4.80
C VAL A 98 8.96 -1.66 -6.13
N ALA A 99 8.15 -0.59 -6.14
CA ALA A 99 7.54 -0.05 -7.36
C ALA A 99 8.59 0.52 -8.33
N VAL A 100 9.59 1.25 -7.83
CA VAL A 100 10.68 1.81 -8.64
C VAL A 100 11.53 0.70 -9.25
N ILE A 101 11.92 -0.30 -8.46
CA ILE A 101 12.70 -1.45 -8.97
C ILE A 101 11.90 -2.18 -10.05
N THR A 102 10.62 -2.43 -9.82
CA THR A 102 9.72 -3.07 -10.79
C THR A 102 9.64 -2.25 -12.07
N PHE A 103 9.37 -0.95 -11.96
CA PHE A 103 9.28 -0.05 -13.09
C PHE A 103 10.56 -0.06 -13.93
N LEU A 104 11.72 0.03 -13.28
CA LEU A 104 13.01 -0.04 -13.97
C LEU A 104 13.20 -1.39 -14.68
N MET A 105 12.90 -2.51 -14.02
CA MET A 105 13.02 -3.84 -14.65
C MET A 105 12.09 -4.00 -15.86
N LEU A 106 10.86 -3.49 -15.80
CA LEU A 106 9.88 -3.60 -16.90
C LEU A 106 10.19 -2.69 -18.08
N ASN A 107 10.89 -1.58 -17.85
CA ASN A 107 11.29 -0.65 -18.92
C ASN A 107 12.65 -1.00 -19.55
N LEU A 108 13.33 -2.07 -19.10
CA LEU A 108 14.50 -2.59 -19.81
C LEU A 108 14.07 -3.17 -21.16
N PRO A 109 14.75 -2.84 -22.28
CA PRO A 109 14.41 -3.35 -23.61
C PRO A 109 14.89 -4.80 -23.81
N ILE A 110 14.37 -5.73 -23.01
CA ILE A 110 14.73 -7.16 -23.06
C ILE A 110 14.30 -7.78 -24.42
N SER A 111 13.23 -7.24 -25.01
CA SER A 111 12.67 -7.63 -26.32
C SER A 111 13.62 -7.44 -27.51
N GLU A 112 14.59 -6.53 -27.42
CA GLU A 112 15.54 -6.26 -28.53
C GLU A 112 16.81 -7.10 -28.47
N SER A 113 16.99 -7.89 -27.41
CA SER A 113 18.15 -8.77 -27.29
C SER A 113 17.93 -10.05 -28.11
N GLN A 114 18.75 -10.23 -29.16
CA GLN A 114 18.66 -11.34 -30.13
C GLN A 114 18.93 -12.75 -29.55
N GLN A 115 19.19 -12.89 -28.25
CA GLN A 115 19.61 -14.16 -27.62
C GLN A 115 18.63 -14.73 -26.59
N VAL A 116 17.43 -14.15 -26.43
CA VAL A 116 16.49 -14.59 -25.39
C VAL A 116 15.52 -15.65 -25.91
N ASP A 117 15.63 -16.86 -25.35
CA ASP A 117 14.77 -18.01 -25.64
C ASP A 117 13.28 -17.65 -25.44
N PRO A 118 12.36 -18.08 -26.33
CA PRO A 118 10.91 -17.84 -26.20
C PRO A 118 10.30 -18.17 -24.83
N SER A 119 10.89 -19.12 -24.09
CA SER A 119 10.46 -19.50 -22.74
C SER A 119 10.66 -18.40 -21.69
N TRP A 120 11.64 -17.51 -21.88
CA TRP A 120 11.91 -16.39 -20.97
C TRP A 120 10.80 -15.33 -20.99
N TYR A 121 10.18 -15.09 -22.15
CA TYR A 121 9.06 -14.14 -22.24
C TYR A 121 7.88 -14.54 -21.36
N GLN A 122 7.64 -15.85 -21.24
CA GLN A 122 6.60 -16.37 -20.36
C GLN A 122 6.94 -16.10 -18.88
N ILE A 123 8.19 -16.33 -18.47
CA ILE A 123 8.66 -16.06 -17.11
C ILE A 123 8.51 -14.57 -16.78
N ILE A 124 9.02 -13.69 -17.66
CA ILE A 124 8.95 -12.24 -17.48
C ILE A 124 7.49 -11.78 -17.43
N TYR A 125 6.62 -12.31 -18.29
CA TYR A 125 5.21 -11.97 -18.30
C TYR A 125 4.54 -12.28 -16.95
N TYR A 126 4.62 -13.53 -16.48
CA TYR A 126 3.99 -13.91 -15.20
C TYR A 126 4.66 -13.25 -13.99
N SER A 127 5.98 -13.01 -14.02
CA SER A 127 6.65 -12.28 -12.94
C SER A 127 6.18 -10.83 -12.86
N SER A 128 6.02 -10.16 -14.02
CA SER A 128 5.52 -8.79 -14.11
C SER A 128 4.11 -8.68 -13.57
N LEU A 129 3.25 -9.64 -13.91
CA LEU A 129 1.86 -9.69 -13.48
C LEU A 129 1.74 -9.99 -11.97
N GLY A 130 2.60 -10.87 -11.45
CA GLY A 130 2.73 -11.12 -10.02
C GLY A 130 3.16 -9.86 -9.27
N MET A 131 4.16 -9.15 -9.79
CA MET A 131 4.65 -7.91 -9.19
C MET A 131 3.59 -6.81 -9.21
N ALA A 132 2.85 -6.67 -10.32
CA ALA A 132 1.72 -5.74 -10.42
C ALA A 132 0.63 -6.04 -9.36
N SER A 133 0.33 -7.31 -9.11
CA SER A 133 -0.65 -7.73 -8.10
C SER A 133 -0.18 -7.44 -6.67
N ILE A 134 1.12 -7.62 -6.39
CA ILE A 134 1.73 -7.27 -5.09
C ILE A 134 1.70 -5.76 -4.89
N LEU A 135 2.09 -4.98 -5.90
CA LEU A 135 2.08 -3.52 -5.84
C LEU A 135 0.67 -2.96 -5.65
N GLY A 136 -0.32 -3.50 -6.38
CA GLY A 136 -1.72 -3.10 -6.25
C GLY A 136 -2.30 -3.39 -4.87
N GLY A 137 -2.11 -4.60 -4.34
CA GLY A 137 -2.58 -4.93 -2.99
C GLY A 137 -1.79 -4.22 -1.89
N GLY A 138 -0.49 -3.99 -2.08
CA GLY A 138 0.34 -3.20 -1.20
C GLY A 138 -0.16 -1.76 -1.08
N LEU A 139 -0.49 -1.12 -2.20
CA LEU A 139 -1.07 0.23 -2.21
C LEU A 139 -2.40 0.27 -1.44
N ILE A 140 -3.29 -0.70 -1.69
CA ILE A 140 -4.57 -0.80 -0.97
C ILE A 140 -4.35 -0.97 0.54
N ALA A 141 -3.38 -1.78 0.95
CA ALA A 141 -3.04 -1.94 2.36
C ALA A 141 -2.62 -0.60 2.99
N VAL A 142 -1.72 0.15 2.34
CA VAL A 142 -1.24 1.43 2.86
C VAL A 142 -2.39 2.45 2.93
N VAL A 143 -3.24 2.54 1.90
CA VAL A 143 -4.42 3.42 1.89
C VAL A 143 -5.39 3.07 3.03
N MET A 144 -5.62 1.78 3.28
CA MET A 144 -6.45 1.32 4.40
C MET A 144 -5.86 1.68 5.77
N MET A 145 -4.54 1.54 5.93
CA MET A 145 -3.86 1.95 7.18
C MET A 145 -3.97 3.46 7.39
N LEU A 146 -3.78 4.23 6.32
CA LEU A 146 -3.94 5.69 6.31
C LEU A 146 -5.35 6.09 6.76
N TYR A 147 -6.38 5.52 6.11
CA TYR A 147 -7.77 5.82 6.45
C TYR A 147 -8.07 5.51 7.91
N GLY A 148 -7.67 4.33 8.40
CA GLY A 148 -7.93 3.97 9.79
C GLY A 148 -7.21 4.87 10.79
N THR A 149 -5.99 5.32 10.47
CA THR A 149 -5.22 6.25 11.31
C THR A 149 -5.88 7.63 11.34
N ILE A 150 -6.28 8.17 10.18
CA ILE A 150 -7.00 9.45 10.09
C ILE A 150 -8.33 9.37 10.83
N ALA A 151 -9.11 8.31 10.61
CA ALA A 151 -10.39 8.11 11.27
C ALA A 151 -10.23 8.07 12.80
N ASN A 152 -9.20 7.38 13.31
CA ASN A 152 -8.94 7.31 14.75
C ASN A 152 -8.55 8.69 15.32
N VAL A 153 -7.71 9.44 14.61
CA VAL A 153 -7.36 10.81 15.00
C VAL A 153 -8.60 11.71 15.01
N ILE A 154 -9.48 11.64 14.00
CA ILE A 154 -10.70 12.46 13.96
C ILE A 154 -11.66 12.08 15.10
N LEU A 155 -11.86 10.78 15.36
CA LEU A 155 -12.77 10.32 16.42
C LEU A 155 -12.28 10.74 17.82
N ILE A 156 -10.99 10.54 18.11
CA ILE A 156 -10.41 10.83 19.42
C ILE A 156 -10.15 12.33 19.61
N VAL A 157 -9.46 12.96 18.65
CA VAL A 157 -8.99 14.35 18.77
C VAL A 157 -10.05 15.34 18.32
N GLY A 158 -10.83 15.01 17.29
CA GLY A 158 -11.83 15.90 16.71
C GLY A 158 -13.21 15.80 17.38
N LEU A 159 -13.69 14.59 17.65
CA LEU A 159 -15.06 14.34 18.12
C LEU A 159 -15.15 13.91 19.61
N GLY A 160 -14.03 13.61 20.27
CA GLY A 160 -14.01 13.22 21.69
C GLY A 160 -14.76 11.92 22.01
N VAL A 161 -14.99 11.06 21.02
CA VAL A 161 -15.75 9.82 21.17
C VAL A 161 -14.85 8.76 21.78
N THR A 162 -15.25 8.22 22.94
CA THR A 162 -14.51 7.18 23.68
C THR A 162 -15.10 5.78 23.53
N ASP A 163 -16.29 5.64 22.95
CA ASP A 163 -17.02 4.37 22.80
C ASP A 163 -17.29 4.12 21.31
N HIS A 164 -16.34 3.49 20.60
CA HIS A 164 -16.47 3.19 19.18
C HIS A 164 -15.74 1.87 18.86
N PRO A 165 -16.32 0.93 18.10
CA PRO A 165 -15.73 -0.41 17.80
C PRO A 165 -14.44 -0.39 16.95
N ILE A 166 -13.88 0.79 16.68
CA ILE A 166 -12.60 1.00 16.00
C ILE A 166 -11.52 1.44 17.00
N LEU A 167 -11.91 1.92 18.18
CA LEU A 167 -11.01 2.24 19.29
C LEU A 167 -10.39 0.96 19.82
N SER A 168 -9.10 1.02 20.12
CA SER A 168 -8.43 -0.04 20.85
C SER A 168 -8.56 0.20 22.35
N LYS A 169 -8.48 -0.86 23.17
CA LYS A 169 -8.52 -0.75 24.64
C LYS A 169 -7.51 0.27 25.21
N GLU A 170 -6.38 0.46 24.54
CA GLU A 170 -5.39 1.48 24.90
C GLU A 170 -5.86 2.92 24.59
N ASP A 171 -6.67 3.11 23.55
CA ASP A 171 -7.27 4.41 23.22
C ASP A 171 -8.39 4.77 24.22
N GLU A 172 -9.15 3.78 24.69
CA GLU A 172 -10.16 3.93 25.77
C GLU A 172 -9.49 4.33 27.09
N GLU A 173 -8.44 3.62 27.51
CA GLU A 173 -7.67 3.93 28.73
C GLU A 173 -7.00 5.32 28.69
N GLU A 174 -6.46 5.74 27.54
CA GLU A 174 -5.87 7.08 27.40
C GLU A 174 -6.93 8.19 27.40
N ALA A 175 -8.12 7.92 26.87
CA ALA A 175 -9.22 8.87 26.90
C ALA A 175 -9.86 9.01 28.29
N GLU A 176 -9.98 7.93 29.06
CA GLU A 176 -10.42 7.97 30.46
C GLU A 176 -9.42 8.75 31.34
N LYS A 177 -8.11 8.50 31.19
CA LYS A 177 -7.07 9.24 31.94
C LYS A 177 -7.07 10.74 31.65
N ARG A 178 -7.49 11.17 30.45
CA ARG A 178 -7.64 12.59 30.12
C ARG A 178 -8.87 13.21 30.78
N LYS A 179 -9.98 12.46 30.86
CA LYS A 179 -11.19 12.92 31.56
C LYS A 179 -11.00 13.02 33.08
N GLU A 180 -10.11 12.24 33.68
CA GLU A 180 -9.79 12.32 35.12
C GLU A 180 -8.83 13.49 35.48
N GLN A 181 -8.24 14.16 34.48
CA GLN A 181 -7.27 15.26 34.66
C GLN A 181 -7.84 16.66 34.33
N GLU A 182 -9.09 16.74 33.83
CA GLU A 182 -9.87 17.97 33.67
C GLU A 182 -10.89 18.12 34.81
#